data_AF-A0A433QRP7-F1
#
_entry.id   AF-A0A433QRP7-F1
#
_cell.length_a   1.000
_cell.length_b   1.000
_cell.length_c   1.000
_cell.angle_alpha   90.00
_cell.angle_beta   90.00
_cell.angle_gamma   90.00
#
_symmetry.space_group_name_H-M   'P 1'
#
loop_
_entity.id
_entity.type
_entity.pdbx_description
1 polymer ?
#
loop_
_entity_poly.entity_id
_entity_poly.type
_entity_poly.pdbx_seq_one_letter_code
_entity_poly.pdbx_strand_id
1 'polypeptide(L)'
;MPHKRAKASVRASRTNEHDEVPTSELRDMPRRFAAVMKAHERLNQRKNVKKAQGDGGDGTKGKRRMNSEKSEHAAELRIHPGESFRNFSRRVDEEMQARVLHSVREGRSTSVKKKQYREKQKQKQKAKRQRQIEEAGARDWDDLRDEVKFGEVADAPPTITAVPKARGKTKKDLAQSLQPPLTNSSAAADAGSDSDSTLRTAKPTTVLDRALQDQRDKNRQRLKGMSEATRRVLDQERERVIAGYRAVKAKKMIAAGLTPMV
;
A
#
# COMPACT_ATOMS: atom_id res chain seq x y z
N MET A 1 16.92 -17.67 -9.09
CA MET A 1 17.08 -18.67 -8.01
C MET A 1 15.75 -18.80 -7.26
N PRO A 2 15.16 -19.99 -7.17
CA PRO A 2 13.98 -20.21 -6.35
C PRO A 2 14.40 -20.10 -4.89
N HIS A 3 13.90 -19.08 -4.19
CA HIS A 3 14.15 -18.95 -2.75
C HIS A 3 13.47 -20.11 -2.04
N LYS A 4 14.27 -21.05 -1.49
CA LYS A 4 13.79 -22.12 -0.62
C LYS A 4 13.02 -21.49 0.54
N ARG A 5 11.70 -21.60 0.52
CA ARG A 5 10.85 -21.16 1.63
C ARG A 5 11.15 -22.04 2.85
N ALA A 6 11.18 -21.44 4.04
CA ALA A 6 11.35 -22.20 5.27
C ALA A 6 10.28 -23.30 5.40
N LYS A 7 10.67 -24.45 5.96
CA LYS A 7 9.79 -25.60 6.23
C LYS A 7 8.54 -25.13 6.98
N ALA A 8 7.39 -25.74 6.69
CA ALA A 8 6.10 -25.32 7.25
C ALA A 8 6.09 -25.32 8.78
N SER A 9 6.79 -26.27 9.42
CA SER A 9 6.98 -26.33 10.87
C SER A 9 7.62 -25.08 11.46
N VAL A 10 8.67 -24.54 10.81
CA VAL A 10 9.36 -23.31 11.23
C VAL A 10 8.48 -22.07 11.06
N ARG A 11 7.50 -22.11 10.15
CA ARG A 11 6.51 -21.04 9.99
C ARG A 11 5.41 -21.13 11.05
N ALA A 12 4.91 -22.33 11.33
CA ALA A 12 3.90 -22.58 12.35
C ALA A 12 4.41 -22.26 13.77
N SER A 13 5.69 -22.56 14.07
CA SER A 13 6.28 -22.21 15.37
C SER A 13 6.35 -20.70 15.58
N ARG A 14 6.68 -19.94 14.52
CA ARG A 14 6.72 -18.47 14.57
C ARG A 14 5.34 -17.82 14.71
N THR A 15 4.30 -18.42 14.13
CA THR A 15 2.94 -17.89 14.27
C THR A 15 2.38 -18.15 15.67
N ASN A 16 2.61 -19.36 16.21
CA ASN A 16 2.08 -19.73 17.53
C ASN A 16 2.74 -18.95 18.68
N GLU A 17 4.00 -18.52 18.53
CA GLU A 17 4.72 -17.69 19.53
C GLU A 17 4.13 -16.27 19.69
N HIS A 18 3.26 -15.85 18.76
CA HIS A 18 2.55 -14.57 18.82
C HIS A 18 1.10 -14.71 19.33
N ASP A 19 0.57 -15.93 19.41
CA ASP A 19 -0.78 -16.25 19.87
C ASP A 19 -0.81 -16.86 21.27
N GLU A 20 0.22 -16.61 22.08
CA GLU A 20 0.18 -16.93 23.52
C GLU A 20 -0.89 -16.08 24.23
N VAL A 21 -1.78 -16.77 24.95
CA VAL A 21 -2.84 -16.18 25.75
C VAL A 21 -2.23 -15.27 26.83
N PRO A 22 -2.77 -14.06 27.10
CA PRO A 22 -2.22 -13.18 28.12
C PRO A 22 -2.21 -13.86 29.49
N THR A 23 -1.06 -13.85 30.16
CA THR A 23 -0.96 -14.23 31.57
C THR A 23 -1.81 -13.28 32.42
N SER A 24 -2.34 -13.77 33.54
CA SER A 24 -3.37 -13.10 34.35
C SER A 24 -3.03 -11.67 34.77
N GLU A 25 -1.74 -11.33 34.89
CA GLU A 25 -1.25 -10.00 35.27
C GLU A 25 -1.37 -8.94 34.16
N LEU A 26 -1.57 -9.32 32.89
CA LEU A 26 -1.67 -8.39 31.76
C LEU A 26 -3.11 -8.14 31.28
N ARG A 27 -4.13 -8.62 32.01
CA ARG A 27 -5.54 -8.49 31.58
C ARG A 27 -6.05 -7.05 31.54
N ASP A 28 -5.49 -6.16 32.35
CA ASP A 28 -5.93 -4.75 32.45
C ASP A 28 -5.15 -3.80 31.52
N MET A 29 -4.19 -4.33 30.75
CA MET A 29 -3.40 -3.53 29.82
C MET A 29 -3.97 -3.63 28.40
N PRO A 30 -4.11 -2.51 27.66
CA PRO A 30 -4.49 -2.54 26.25
C PRO A 30 -3.57 -3.49 25.47
N ARG A 31 -4.14 -4.36 24.63
CA ARG A 31 -3.40 -5.44 23.92
C ARG A 31 -2.16 -4.95 23.17
N ARG A 32 -2.22 -3.74 22.59
CA ARG A 32 -1.07 -3.11 21.91
C ARG A 32 0.04 -2.73 22.89
N PHE A 33 -0.32 -2.25 24.07
CA PHE A 33 0.62 -1.89 25.13
C PHE A 33 1.25 -3.15 25.76
N ALA A 34 0.45 -4.18 26.02
CA ALA A 34 0.94 -5.50 26.43
C ALA A 34 1.95 -6.08 25.42
N ALA A 35 1.69 -5.97 24.12
CA ALA A 35 2.61 -6.41 23.06
C ALA A 35 3.93 -5.63 23.08
N VAL A 36 3.90 -4.31 23.32
CA VAL A 36 5.09 -3.46 23.43
C VAL A 36 5.91 -3.83 24.68
N MET A 37 5.24 -4.06 25.82
CA MET A 37 5.90 -4.49 27.06
C MET A 37 6.58 -5.85 26.90
N LYS A 38 5.88 -6.84 26.33
CA LYS A 38 6.46 -8.18 26.03
C LYS A 38 7.64 -8.08 25.06
N ALA A 39 7.58 -7.18 24.07
CA ALA A 39 8.69 -6.93 23.15
C ALA A 39 9.91 -6.29 23.85
N HIS A 40 9.66 -5.35 24.76
CA HIS A 40 10.70 -4.72 25.58
C HIS A 40 11.36 -5.73 26.53
N GLU A 41 10.55 -6.58 27.17
CA GLU A 41 11.01 -7.65 28.03
C GLU A 41 11.87 -8.67 27.27
N ARG A 42 11.44 -9.12 26.08
CA ARG A 42 12.25 -9.99 25.20
C ARG A 42 13.58 -9.34 24.80
N LEU A 43 13.59 -8.03 24.54
CA LEU A 43 14.83 -7.30 24.23
C LEU A 43 15.78 -7.33 25.43
N ASN A 44 15.26 -7.15 26.65
CA ASN A 44 16.05 -7.17 27.87
C ASN A 44 16.53 -8.58 28.21
N GLN A 45 15.70 -9.61 28.03
CA GLN A 45 16.11 -11.00 28.14
C GLN A 45 17.24 -11.32 27.16
N ARG A 46 17.16 -10.90 25.89
CA ARG A 46 18.25 -11.08 24.92
C ARG A 46 19.54 -10.34 25.31
N LYS A 47 19.42 -9.13 25.85
CA LYS A 47 20.57 -8.37 26.37
C LYS A 47 21.20 -9.06 27.59
N ASN A 48 20.38 -9.61 28.47
CA ASN A 48 20.82 -10.30 29.68
C ASN A 48 21.43 -11.67 29.34
N VAL A 49 20.84 -12.43 28.41
CA VAL A 49 21.44 -13.66 27.87
C VAL A 49 22.76 -13.35 27.17
N LYS A 50 22.85 -12.25 26.40
CA LYS A 50 24.12 -11.82 25.77
C LYS A 50 25.17 -11.32 26.78
N LYS A 51 24.77 -10.90 27.98
CA LYS A 51 25.67 -10.55 29.08
C LYS A 51 26.07 -11.77 29.93
N ALA A 52 25.14 -12.71 30.13
CA ALA A 52 25.33 -13.93 30.93
C ALA A 52 26.05 -15.05 30.16
N GLN A 53 25.82 -15.17 28.85
CA GLN A 53 26.79 -15.76 27.93
C GLN A 53 27.91 -14.74 27.79
N GLY A 54 28.81 -14.72 28.78
CA GLY A 54 29.92 -13.79 28.86
C GLY A 54 30.64 -13.65 27.51
N ASP A 55 30.95 -12.41 27.14
CA ASP A 55 32.14 -12.01 26.39
C ASP A 55 32.77 -13.08 25.47
N GLY A 56 31.94 -13.65 24.58
CA GLY A 56 32.26 -14.92 23.95
C GLY A 56 31.72 -15.12 22.53
N GLY A 57 31.00 -14.15 21.96
CA GLY A 57 30.54 -14.28 20.59
C GLY A 57 29.67 -13.14 20.10
N ASP A 58 30.29 -12.13 19.49
CA ASP A 58 30.11 -11.80 18.07
C ASP A 58 30.77 -10.43 17.81
N GLY A 59 32.03 -10.47 17.37
CA GLY A 59 32.83 -9.28 17.07
C GLY A 59 34.28 -9.55 16.65
N THR A 60 34.97 -10.51 17.29
CA THR A 60 36.44 -10.63 17.10
C THR A 60 37.01 -12.02 17.43
N LYS A 61 36.39 -13.11 16.97
CA LYS A 61 37.04 -14.44 16.96
C LYS A 61 36.97 -15.09 15.58
N GLY A 62 37.78 -14.54 14.69
CA GLY A 62 38.12 -15.11 13.37
C GLY A 62 39.45 -14.57 12.80
N LYS A 63 40.29 -13.93 13.63
CA LYS A 63 41.57 -13.34 13.21
C LYS A 63 42.69 -13.67 14.19
N ARG A 64 42.86 -14.94 14.52
CA ARG A 64 44.12 -15.49 15.06
C ARG A 64 44.35 -16.86 14.45
N ARG A 65 44.61 -16.87 13.15
CA ARG A 65 45.21 -17.96 12.31
C ARG A 65 44.98 -17.62 10.83
N MET A 66 45.60 -16.54 10.35
CA MET A 66 45.60 -16.19 8.91
C MET A 66 46.94 -15.54 8.54
N ASN A 67 48.03 -16.02 9.14
CA ASN A 67 49.39 -15.75 8.66
C ASN A 67 50.05 -17.00 8.07
N SER A 68 49.32 -18.11 7.95
CA SER A 68 49.82 -19.36 7.33
C SER A 68 49.25 -19.65 5.93
N GLU A 69 48.17 -18.99 5.50
CA GLU A 69 47.59 -19.22 4.15
C GLU A 69 48.10 -18.23 3.09
N LYS A 70 48.79 -17.15 3.50
CA LYS A 70 49.45 -16.23 2.55
C LYS A 70 50.60 -16.87 1.77
N SER A 71 51.15 -17.98 2.25
CA SER A 71 52.23 -18.72 1.58
C SER A 71 51.74 -19.77 0.59
N GLU A 72 50.48 -20.25 0.66
CA GLU A 72 49.97 -21.28 -0.24
C GLU A 72 49.57 -20.69 -1.60
N HIS A 73 48.87 -19.56 -1.61
CA HIS A 73 48.53 -18.86 -2.86
C HIS A 73 49.71 -18.15 -3.53
N ALA A 74 50.77 -17.81 -2.77
CA ALA A 74 52.00 -17.29 -3.35
C ALA A 74 52.76 -18.38 -4.13
N ALA A 75 52.52 -19.66 -3.83
CA ALA A 75 53.06 -20.79 -4.57
C ALA A 75 52.30 -21.08 -5.88
N GLU A 76 51.02 -20.67 -5.99
CA GLU A 76 50.17 -20.86 -7.19
C GLU A 76 50.41 -19.84 -8.32
N LEU A 77 51.01 -18.69 -8.01
CA LEU A 77 51.39 -17.66 -9.00
C LEU A 77 52.64 -18.02 -9.82
N ARG A 78 53.05 -19.29 -9.81
CA ARG A 78 54.10 -19.82 -10.68
C ARG A 78 53.45 -20.50 -11.89
N ILE A 79 54.12 -20.40 -13.03
CA ILE A 79 53.75 -21.13 -14.25
C ILE A 79 53.91 -22.62 -13.97
N HIS A 80 52.86 -23.42 -14.18
CA HIS A 80 52.96 -24.86 -14.00
C HIS A 80 53.81 -25.49 -15.13
N PRO A 81 54.53 -26.58 -14.86
CA PRO A 81 55.26 -27.29 -15.91
C PRO A 81 54.29 -27.74 -17.02
N GLY A 82 54.55 -27.30 -18.25
CA GLY A 82 53.69 -27.57 -19.43
C GLY A 82 52.60 -26.52 -19.70
N GLU A 83 52.44 -25.50 -18.85
CA GLU A 83 51.50 -24.40 -19.07
C GLU A 83 52.12 -23.31 -19.97
N SER A 84 51.37 -22.86 -20.99
CA SER A 84 51.75 -21.68 -21.78
C SER A 84 51.55 -20.40 -20.96
N PHE A 85 52.40 -19.38 -21.18
CA PHE A 85 52.28 -18.06 -20.55
C PHE A 85 50.87 -17.46 -20.65
N ARG A 86 50.19 -17.65 -21.78
CA ARG A 86 48.82 -17.15 -22.00
C ARG A 86 47.80 -17.81 -21.06
N ASN A 87 47.96 -19.11 -20.80
CA ASN A 87 47.08 -19.85 -19.89
C ASN A 87 47.35 -19.44 -18.45
N PHE A 88 48.62 -19.23 -18.10
CA PHE A 88 49.02 -18.69 -16.82
C PHE A 88 48.39 -17.32 -16.55
N SER A 89 48.50 -16.36 -17.49
CA SER A 89 47.88 -15.04 -17.33
C SER A 89 46.36 -15.14 -17.13
N ARG A 90 45.68 -15.99 -17.92
CA ARG A 90 44.24 -16.20 -17.77
C ARG A 90 43.88 -16.76 -16.39
N ARG A 91 44.62 -17.76 -15.90
CA ARG A 91 44.40 -18.37 -14.58
C ARG A 91 44.60 -17.35 -13.45
N VAL A 92 45.67 -16.56 -13.54
CA VAL A 92 45.95 -15.47 -12.59
C VAL A 92 44.82 -14.44 -12.59
N ASP A 93 44.36 -14.02 -13.77
CA ASP A 93 43.27 -13.05 -13.90
C ASP A 93 41.95 -13.56 -13.32
N GLU A 94 41.59 -14.83 -13.57
CA GLU A 94 40.39 -15.45 -13.02
C GLU A 94 40.41 -15.53 -11.48
N GLU A 95 41.56 -15.89 -10.90
CA GLU A 95 41.75 -15.95 -9.46
C GLU A 95 41.73 -14.55 -8.82
N MET A 96 42.38 -13.56 -9.45
CA MET A 96 42.32 -12.17 -9.03
C MET A 96 40.90 -11.61 -9.13
N GLN A 97 40.18 -11.92 -10.20
CA GLN A 97 38.81 -11.47 -10.40
C GLN A 97 37.90 -11.98 -9.29
N ALA A 98 38.02 -13.25 -8.90
CA ALA A 98 37.28 -13.83 -7.79
C ALA A 98 37.54 -13.07 -6.46
N ARG A 99 38.82 -12.76 -6.17
CA ARG A 99 39.21 -11.99 -4.97
C ARG A 99 38.68 -10.55 -4.99
N VAL A 100 38.77 -9.88 -6.13
CA VAL A 100 38.25 -8.50 -6.31
C VAL A 100 36.72 -8.49 -6.16
N LEU A 101 36.01 -9.45 -6.75
CA LEU A 101 34.57 -9.55 -6.60
C LEU A 101 34.15 -9.83 -5.15
N HIS A 102 34.92 -10.68 -4.44
CA HIS A 102 34.71 -10.96 -3.02
C HIS A 102 34.89 -9.69 -2.18
N SER A 103 36.01 -8.97 -2.34
CA SER A 103 36.30 -7.74 -1.59
C SER A 103 35.27 -6.64 -1.86
N VAL A 104 34.80 -6.49 -3.10
CA VAL A 104 33.71 -5.55 -3.45
C VAL A 104 32.38 -5.97 -2.79
N ARG A 105 32.11 -7.28 -2.71
CA ARG A 105 30.88 -7.80 -2.08
C ARG A 105 30.88 -7.61 -0.56
N GLU A 106 32.03 -7.81 0.08
CA GLU A 106 32.23 -7.62 1.52
C GLU A 106 32.32 -6.14 1.90
N GLY A 107 33.02 -5.33 1.11
CA GLY A 107 33.15 -3.89 1.32
C GLY A 107 31.83 -3.13 1.14
N ARG A 108 30.85 -3.72 0.45
CA ARG A 108 29.46 -3.23 0.44
C ARG A 108 28.78 -3.57 1.76
N SER A 109 28.96 -2.69 2.74
CA SER A 109 28.26 -2.80 4.02
C SER A 109 26.75 -2.96 3.82
N THR A 110 26.11 -3.76 4.67
CA THR A 110 24.65 -3.92 4.66
C THR A 110 23.92 -2.58 4.82
N SER A 111 24.59 -1.59 5.44
CA SER A 111 24.15 -0.20 5.55
C SER A 111 24.09 0.50 4.18
N VAL A 112 25.10 0.38 3.33
CA VAL A 112 25.12 0.97 1.98
C VAL A 112 24.01 0.37 1.11
N LYS A 113 23.81 -0.95 1.14
CA LYS A 113 22.71 -1.60 0.41
C LYS A 113 21.34 -1.10 0.87
N LYS A 114 21.15 -0.95 2.19
CA LYS A 114 19.91 -0.38 2.77
C LYS A 114 19.73 1.09 2.36
N LYS A 115 20.81 1.88 2.32
CA LYS A 115 20.78 3.28 1.88
C LYS A 115 20.36 3.41 0.42
N GLN A 116 21.01 2.66 -0.48
CA GLN A 116 20.66 2.60 -1.91
C GLN A 116 19.22 2.13 -2.13
N TYR A 117 18.75 1.13 -1.37
CA TYR A 117 17.36 0.68 -1.44
C TYR A 117 16.37 1.79 -1.03
N ARG A 118 16.66 2.52 0.06
CA ARG A 118 15.84 3.66 0.50
C ARG A 118 15.84 4.79 -0.52
N GLU A 119 16.98 5.11 -1.13
CA GLU A 119 17.09 6.11 -2.19
C GLU A 119 16.29 5.71 -3.42
N LYS A 120 16.39 4.45 -3.86
CA LYS A 120 15.59 3.92 -4.97
C LYS A 120 14.08 3.98 -4.69
N GLN A 121 13.66 3.72 -3.45
CA GLN A 121 12.25 3.86 -3.06
C GLN A 121 11.80 5.33 -3.05
N LYS A 122 12.63 6.26 -2.57
CA LYS A 122 12.36 7.70 -2.63
C LYS A 122 12.24 8.19 -4.07
N GLN A 123 13.13 7.76 -4.96
CA GLN A 123 13.07 8.08 -6.40
C GLN A 123 11.80 7.54 -7.04
N LYS A 124 11.40 6.29 -6.74
CA LYS A 124 10.14 5.74 -7.24
C LYS A 124 8.91 6.50 -6.77
N GLN A 125 8.89 6.93 -5.50
CA GLN A 125 7.79 7.77 -5.00
C GLN A 125 7.76 9.14 -5.67
N LYS A 126 8.92 9.78 -5.85
CA LYS A 126 9.03 11.05 -6.58
C LYS A 126 8.55 10.90 -8.01
N ALA A 127 9.00 9.87 -8.73
CA ALA A 127 8.57 9.59 -10.10
C ALA A 127 7.06 9.31 -10.19
N LYS A 128 6.49 8.58 -9.22
CA LYS A 128 5.04 8.34 -9.18
C LYS A 128 4.28 9.64 -8.92
N ARG A 129 4.75 10.49 -8.00
CA ARG A 129 4.15 11.80 -7.73
C ARG A 129 4.26 12.71 -8.95
N GLN A 130 5.41 12.74 -9.60
CA GLN A 130 5.64 13.51 -10.82
C GLN A 130 4.71 13.07 -11.94
N ARG A 131 4.60 11.75 -12.19
CA ARG A 131 3.64 11.21 -13.15
C ARG A 131 2.19 11.56 -12.81
N GLN A 132 1.83 11.57 -11.52
CA GLN A 132 0.51 12.02 -11.08
C GLN A 132 0.30 13.52 -11.27
N ILE A 133 1.34 14.33 -11.11
CA ILE A 133 1.29 15.78 -11.39
C ILE A 133 1.22 16.04 -12.89
N GLU A 134 1.86 15.23 -13.73
CA GLU A 134 1.75 15.31 -15.19
C GLU A 134 0.39 14.81 -15.69
N GLU A 135 -0.17 13.77 -15.05
CA GLU A 135 -1.48 13.21 -15.39
C GLU A 135 -2.65 14.03 -14.84
N ALA A 136 -2.50 14.61 -13.64
CA ALA A 136 -3.49 15.49 -13.01
C ALA A 136 -3.27 16.97 -13.35
N GLY A 137 -2.06 17.31 -13.83
CA GLY A 137 -1.73 18.52 -14.55
C GLY A 137 -2.42 18.44 -15.90
N ALA A 138 -3.74 18.59 -15.85
CA ALA A 138 -4.42 19.44 -16.80
C ALA A 138 -3.47 20.60 -17.12
N ARG A 139 -3.14 20.74 -18.42
CA ARG A 139 -2.47 21.90 -19.00
C ARG A 139 -2.74 23.12 -18.11
N ASP A 140 -1.67 23.72 -17.55
CA ASP A 140 -1.82 24.90 -16.72
C ASP A 140 -2.69 25.92 -17.46
N TRP A 141 -3.49 26.72 -16.75
CA TRP A 141 -4.39 27.69 -17.38
C TRP A 141 -3.69 28.61 -18.39
N ASP A 142 -2.37 28.76 -18.28
CA ASP A 142 -1.52 29.47 -19.22
C ASP A 142 -1.32 28.75 -20.58
N ASP A 143 -1.40 27.42 -20.63
CA ASP A 143 -1.36 26.59 -21.85
C ASP A 143 -2.76 26.39 -22.48
N LEU A 144 -3.83 26.86 -21.84
CA LEU A 144 -5.22 26.85 -22.35
C LEU A 144 -5.60 28.13 -23.12
N ARG A 145 -4.61 28.88 -23.65
CA ARG A 145 -4.91 30.03 -24.48
C ARG A 145 -5.32 29.55 -25.87
N ASP A 146 -6.62 29.60 -26.15
CA ASP A 146 -7.13 29.43 -27.51
C ASP A 146 -6.73 30.66 -28.33
N GLU A 147 -5.72 30.50 -29.19
CA GLU A 147 -5.39 31.47 -30.23
C GLU A 147 -6.45 31.41 -31.33
N VAL A 148 -7.64 31.96 -31.06
CA VAL A 148 -8.71 32.09 -32.05
C VAL A 148 -8.33 33.20 -33.01
N LYS A 149 -8.12 32.86 -34.29
CA LYS A 149 -7.86 33.87 -35.33
C LYS A 149 -9.13 34.65 -35.60
N PHE A 150 -9.01 35.97 -35.64
CA PHE A 150 -10.13 36.88 -35.91
C PHE A 150 -10.77 36.53 -37.27
N GLY A 151 -12.01 36.02 -37.25
CA GLY A 151 -12.73 35.58 -38.45
C GLY A 151 -13.27 34.15 -38.41
N GLU A 152 -12.84 33.30 -37.45
CA GLU A 152 -13.53 32.03 -37.17
C GLU A 152 -14.83 32.30 -36.41
N VAL A 153 -15.92 32.49 -37.15
CA VAL A 153 -17.29 32.42 -36.63
C VAL A 153 -17.69 30.95 -36.59
N ALA A 154 -18.11 30.45 -35.42
CA ALA A 154 -18.58 29.07 -35.29
C ALA A 154 -19.89 28.89 -36.07
N ASP A 155 -19.82 28.27 -37.25
CA ASP A 155 -20.95 28.11 -38.18
C ASP A 155 -22.15 27.32 -37.62
N ALA A 156 -21.93 26.46 -36.62
CA ALA A 156 -23.01 25.77 -35.90
C ALA A 156 -22.49 25.22 -34.56
N PRO A 157 -23.35 25.12 -33.52
CA PRO A 157 -22.99 24.37 -32.32
C PRO A 157 -22.68 22.91 -32.70
N PRO A 158 -21.62 22.31 -32.14
CA PRO A 158 -21.26 20.94 -32.47
C PRO A 158 -22.41 19.99 -32.11
N THR A 159 -22.92 19.26 -33.10
CA THR A 159 -23.91 18.22 -32.87
C THR A 159 -23.20 16.94 -32.43
N ILE A 160 -23.51 16.44 -31.24
CA ILE A 160 -22.94 15.19 -30.72
C ILE A 160 -23.58 14.03 -31.49
N THR A 161 -22.97 13.64 -32.60
CA THR A 161 -23.38 12.48 -33.41
C THR A 161 -22.79 11.15 -32.91
N ALA A 162 -21.84 11.22 -31.97
CA ALA A 162 -21.15 10.05 -31.45
C ALA A 162 -22.01 9.30 -30.45
N VAL A 163 -22.51 8.13 -30.85
CA VAL A 163 -23.20 7.19 -29.96
C VAL A 163 -22.20 6.66 -28.93
N PRO A 164 -22.49 6.77 -27.62
CA PRO A 164 -21.56 6.33 -26.58
C PRO A 164 -21.30 4.82 -26.67
N LYS A 165 -20.02 4.44 -26.63
CA LYS A 165 -19.59 3.03 -26.72
C LYS A 165 -19.92 2.30 -25.41
N ALA A 166 -20.96 1.46 -25.42
CA ALA A 166 -21.31 0.62 -24.27
C ALA A 166 -20.17 -0.35 -23.91
N ARG A 167 -19.68 -0.27 -22.66
CA ARG A 167 -18.73 -1.22 -22.08
C ARG A 167 -19.41 -2.02 -20.97
N GLY A 168 -19.26 -3.36 -21.01
CA GLY A 168 -19.78 -4.26 -19.98
C GLY A 168 -21.22 -4.75 -20.22
N LYS A 169 -21.94 -5.04 -19.13
CA LYS A 169 -23.26 -5.71 -19.14
C LYS A 169 -24.41 -4.85 -19.68
N THR A 170 -24.19 -3.56 -19.92
CA THR A 170 -25.18 -2.56 -20.37
C THR A 170 -25.41 -2.53 -21.89
N LYS A 171 -24.80 -3.45 -22.65
CA LYS A 171 -25.00 -3.54 -24.11
C LYS A 171 -26.44 -3.87 -24.51
N LYS A 172 -27.16 -4.63 -23.67
CA LYS A 172 -28.55 -5.02 -23.94
C LYS A 172 -29.52 -3.84 -23.70
N ASP A 173 -29.28 -3.09 -22.63
CA ASP A 173 -30.12 -1.95 -22.25
C ASP A 173 -29.97 -0.76 -23.22
N LEU A 174 -28.74 -0.51 -23.72
CA LEU A 174 -28.52 0.55 -24.72
C LEU A 174 -29.18 0.22 -26.07
N ALA A 175 -29.21 -1.06 -26.46
CA ALA A 175 -29.87 -1.50 -27.70
C ALA A 175 -31.40 -1.40 -27.61
N GLN A 176 -31.99 -1.65 -26.44
CA GLN A 176 -33.43 -1.46 -26.19
C GLN A 176 -33.83 0.02 -26.17
N SER A 177 -32.97 0.91 -25.64
CA SER A 177 -33.22 2.36 -25.60
C SER A 177 -33.19 3.04 -26.97
N LEU A 178 -32.59 2.42 -27.98
CA LEU A 178 -32.44 2.98 -29.33
C LEU A 178 -33.55 2.54 -30.30
N GLN A 179 -34.50 1.70 -29.86
CA GLN A 179 -35.66 1.37 -30.67
C GLN A 179 -36.74 2.47 -30.52
N PRO A 180 -37.30 3.01 -31.61
CA PRO A 180 -38.40 3.96 -31.53
C PRO A 180 -39.62 3.26 -30.90
N PRO A 181 -40.40 3.95 -30.05
CA PRO A 181 -41.57 3.35 -29.42
C PRO A 181 -42.58 2.97 -30.51
N LEU A 182 -42.82 1.66 -30.66
CA LEU A 182 -43.92 1.16 -31.46
C LEU A 182 -45.22 1.60 -30.79
N THR A 183 -45.94 2.50 -31.46
CA THR A 183 -47.32 2.83 -31.14
C THR A 183 -48.16 1.57 -31.34
N ASN A 184 -48.63 0.96 -30.26
CA ASN A 184 -49.86 0.18 -30.22
C ASN A 184 -50.37 0.13 -28.79
N SER A 185 -51.47 0.84 -28.57
CA SER A 185 -52.30 0.79 -27.38
C SER A 185 -53.20 -0.45 -27.43
N SER A 186 -53.20 -1.27 -26.37
CA SER A 186 -54.41 -1.78 -25.70
C SER A 186 -54.12 -2.90 -24.68
N ALA A 187 -54.79 -2.76 -23.52
CA ALA A 187 -55.33 -3.80 -22.63
C ALA A 187 -54.40 -4.62 -21.69
N ALA A 188 -54.44 -4.19 -20.41
CA ALA A 188 -54.89 -4.93 -19.21
C ALA A 188 -54.33 -6.34 -18.84
N ALA A 189 -53.75 -6.42 -17.62
CA ALA A 189 -53.95 -7.42 -16.54
C ALA A 189 -52.86 -7.19 -15.47
N ASP A 190 -53.15 -6.61 -14.31
CA ASP A 190 -53.58 -7.25 -13.05
C ASP A 190 -52.66 -8.37 -12.52
N ALA A 191 -51.93 -8.07 -11.43
CA ALA A 191 -51.62 -8.96 -10.29
C ALA A 191 -50.72 -8.23 -9.28
N GLY A 192 -51.21 -8.07 -8.04
CA GLY A 192 -50.60 -7.27 -6.98
C GLY A 192 -49.39 -7.86 -6.25
N SER A 193 -48.72 -6.99 -5.50
CA SER A 193 -48.01 -7.31 -4.26
C SER A 193 -47.62 -6.01 -3.55
N ASP A 194 -47.99 -5.92 -2.29
CA ASP A 194 -47.80 -4.83 -1.33
C ASP A 194 -46.48 -4.06 -1.42
N SER A 195 -46.57 -2.72 -1.45
CA SER A 195 -45.48 -1.85 -1.04
C SER A 195 -46.01 -0.61 -0.31
N ASP A 196 -46.14 -0.74 1.02
CA ASP A 196 -46.01 0.39 1.91
C ASP A 196 -44.54 0.86 1.86
N SER A 197 -44.23 1.73 0.91
CA SER A 197 -43.08 2.61 1.04
C SER A 197 -43.39 3.93 0.35
N THR A 198 -43.92 4.86 1.15
CA THR A 198 -43.83 6.31 0.98
C THR A 198 -43.15 6.77 -0.33
N LEU A 199 -43.99 7.26 -1.24
CA LEU A 199 -43.68 7.97 -2.47
C LEU A 199 -42.62 9.06 -2.23
N ARG A 200 -41.34 8.69 -2.29
CA ARG A 200 -40.26 9.64 -2.51
C ARG A 200 -40.11 9.78 -4.01
N THR A 201 -40.62 10.89 -4.52
CA THR A 201 -40.34 11.40 -5.86
C THR A 201 -38.85 11.23 -6.16
N ALA A 202 -38.53 10.30 -7.06
CA ALA A 202 -37.17 9.99 -7.43
C ALA A 202 -36.60 11.19 -8.20
N LYS A 203 -35.93 12.09 -7.48
CA LYS A 203 -35.10 13.12 -8.11
C LYS A 203 -34.10 12.41 -9.02
N PRO A 204 -33.88 12.88 -10.27
CA PRO A 204 -32.89 12.27 -11.14
C PRO A 204 -31.53 12.35 -10.44
N THR A 205 -30.99 11.19 -10.06
CA THR A 205 -29.72 11.10 -9.36
C THR A 205 -28.62 11.55 -10.30
N THR A 206 -27.96 12.65 -9.97
CA THR A 206 -26.82 13.13 -10.76
C THR A 206 -25.67 12.13 -10.68
N VAL A 207 -24.72 12.21 -11.62
CA VAL A 207 -23.50 11.35 -11.61
C VAL A 207 -22.75 11.47 -10.28
N LEU A 208 -22.77 12.67 -9.68
CA LEU A 208 -22.14 12.96 -8.39
C LEU A 208 -22.87 12.26 -7.23
N ASP A 209 -24.21 12.25 -7.24
CA ASP A 209 -25.01 11.55 -6.23
C ASP A 209 -24.76 10.04 -6.28
N ARG A 210 -24.61 9.47 -7.48
CA ARG A 210 -24.29 8.05 -7.65
C ARG A 210 -22.92 7.70 -7.08
N ALA A 211 -21.91 8.53 -7.33
CA ALA A 211 -20.57 8.34 -6.78
C ALA A 211 -20.55 8.42 -5.23
N LEU A 212 -21.35 9.32 -4.65
CA LEU A 212 -21.52 9.42 -3.20
C LEU A 212 -22.26 8.21 -2.61
N GLN A 213 -23.26 7.69 -3.33
CA GLN A 213 -23.98 6.47 -2.95
C GLN A 213 -23.02 5.27 -2.92
N ASP A 214 -22.21 5.09 -3.97
CA ASP A 214 -21.23 4.00 -4.06
C ASP A 214 -20.18 4.07 -2.94
N GLN A 215 -19.74 5.28 -2.58
CA GLN A 215 -18.84 5.51 -1.45
C GLN A 215 -19.49 5.08 -0.12
N ARG A 216 -20.77 5.45 0.09
CA ARG A 216 -21.53 5.06 1.29
C ARG A 216 -21.70 3.55 1.38
N ASP A 217 -22.02 2.89 0.28
CA ASP A 217 -22.22 1.44 0.24
C ASP A 217 -20.92 0.67 0.47
N LYS A 218 -19.80 1.12 -0.11
CA LYS A 218 -18.46 0.55 0.18
C LYS A 218 -18.11 0.69 1.66
N ASN A 219 -18.34 1.85 2.26
CA ASN A 219 -18.08 2.06 3.68
C ASN A 219 -18.99 1.18 4.56
N ARG A 220 -20.26 1.02 4.18
CA ARG A 220 -21.20 0.11 4.86
C ARG A 220 -20.77 -1.35 4.76
N GLN A 221 -20.29 -1.80 3.61
CA GLN A 221 -19.75 -3.15 3.43
C GLN A 221 -18.49 -3.37 4.28
N ARG A 222 -17.59 -2.39 4.34
CA ARG A 222 -16.38 -2.46 5.19
C ARG A 222 -16.72 -2.59 6.67
N LEU A 223 -17.75 -1.89 7.15
CA LEU A 223 -18.23 -1.99 8.52
C LEU A 223 -18.87 -3.35 8.83
N LYS A 224 -19.54 -3.98 7.87
CA LYS A 224 -20.14 -5.32 8.02
C LYS A 224 -19.08 -6.43 8.16
N GLY A 225 -17.90 -6.26 7.56
CA GLY A 225 -16.81 -7.23 7.65
C GLY A 225 -15.88 -7.06 8.86
N MET A 226 -16.14 -6.10 9.74
CA MET A 226 -15.31 -5.85 10.93
C MET A 226 -15.83 -6.62 12.15
N SER A 227 -14.90 -7.01 13.04
CA SER A 227 -15.24 -7.55 14.35
C SER A 227 -16.00 -6.52 15.20
N GLU A 228 -16.94 -6.98 16.01
CA GLU A 228 -17.76 -6.12 16.89
C GLU A 228 -16.93 -5.24 17.82
N ALA A 229 -15.81 -5.74 18.33
CA ALA A 229 -14.92 -4.98 19.20
C ALA A 229 -14.35 -3.74 18.46
N THR A 230 -13.91 -3.93 17.22
CA THR A 230 -13.42 -2.83 16.37
C THR A 230 -14.55 -1.85 16.03
N ARG A 231 -15.76 -2.36 15.80
CA ARG A 231 -16.94 -1.54 15.51
C ARG A 231 -17.29 -0.63 16.69
N ARG A 232 -17.28 -1.16 17.92
CA ARG A 232 -17.50 -0.37 19.15
C ARG A 232 -16.49 0.76 19.31
N VAL A 233 -15.21 0.52 19.01
CA VAL A 233 -14.17 1.57 19.06
C VAL A 233 -14.46 2.68 18.05
N LEU A 234 -14.81 2.32 16.81
CA LEU A 234 -15.15 3.32 15.78
C LEU A 234 -16.42 4.10 16.14
N ASP A 235 -17.41 3.45 16.75
CA ASP A 235 -18.64 4.10 17.20
C ASP A 235 -18.35 5.07 18.37
N GLN A 236 -17.52 4.69 19.34
CA GLN A 236 -17.06 5.59 20.41
C GLN A 236 -16.27 6.79 19.88
N GLU A 237 -15.37 6.58 18.91
CA GLU A 237 -14.64 7.67 18.26
C GLU A 237 -15.61 8.61 17.53
N ARG A 238 -16.60 8.05 16.80
CA ARG A 238 -17.62 8.82 16.11
C ARG A 238 -18.45 9.65 17.08
N GLU A 239 -18.90 9.08 18.19
CA GLU A 239 -19.64 9.80 19.23
C GLU A 239 -18.81 10.92 19.83
N ARG A 240 -17.53 10.68 20.14
CA ARG A 240 -16.62 11.71 20.65
C ARG A 240 -16.45 12.88 19.68
N VAL A 241 -16.29 12.60 18.38
CA VAL A 241 -16.19 13.64 17.35
C VAL A 241 -17.50 14.41 17.20
N ILE A 242 -18.64 13.72 17.19
CA ILE A 242 -19.96 14.35 17.09
C ILE A 242 -20.21 15.24 18.32
N ALA A 243 -19.90 14.77 19.52
CA ALA A 243 -20.02 15.54 20.75
C ALA A 243 -19.15 16.80 20.71
N GLY A 244 -17.89 16.67 20.26
CA GLY A 244 -17.00 17.82 20.07
C GLY A 244 -17.54 18.82 19.06
N TYR A 245 -18.03 18.35 17.91
CA TYR A 245 -18.64 19.20 16.89
C TYR A 245 -19.92 19.89 17.41
N ARG A 246 -20.79 19.17 18.12
CA ARG A 246 -21.99 19.73 18.74
C ARG A 246 -21.65 20.80 19.77
N ALA A 247 -20.64 20.59 20.61
CA ALA A 247 -20.18 21.57 21.57
C ALA A 247 -19.65 22.85 20.88
N VAL A 248 -18.82 22.70 19.84
CA VAL A 248 -18.33 23.85 19.05
C VAL A 248 -19.48 24.58 18.37
N LYS A 249 -20.43 23.84 17.80
CA LYS A 249 -21.61 24.42 17.14
C LYS A 249 -22.50 25.14 18.15
N ALA A 250 -22.72 24.58 19.34
CA ALA A 250 -23.48 25.21 20.42
C ALA A 250 -22.81 26.53 20.86
N LYS A 251 -21.49 26.54 21.06
CA LYS A 251 -20.74 27.78 21.34
C LYS A 251 -20.91 28.82 20.22
N LYS A 252 -20.88 28.39 18.96
CA LYS A 252 -21.10 29.28 17.80
C LYS A 252 -22.52 29.84 17.76
N MET A 253 -23.52 29.02 18.11
CA MET A 253 -24.92 29.46 18.17
C MET A 253 -25.14 30.47 19.30
N ILE A 254 -24.57 30.22 20.49
CA ILE A 254 -24.59 31.16 21.62
C ILE A 254 -23.94 32.48 21.25
N ALA A 255 -22.77 32.43 20.59
CA ALA A 255 -22.08 33.63 20.11
C ALA A 255 -22.88 34.41 19.05
N ALA A 256 -23.75 33.73 18.30
CA ALA A 256 -24.66 34.34 17.34
C ALA A 256 -26.02 34.76 17.96
N GLY A 257 -26.19 34.63 19.29
CA GLY A 257 -27.43 34.98 19.98
C GLY A 257 -28.58 33.99 19.81
N LEU A 258 -28.33 32.80 19.24
CA LEU A 258 -29.33 31.73 19.11
C LEU A 258 -29.14 30.67 20.20
N THR A 259 -30.24 30.27 20.85
CA THR A 259 -30.24 29.18 21.83
C THR A 259 -29.93 27.85 21.17
N PRO A 260 -28.94 27.08 21.67
CA PRO A 260 -28.64 25.75 21.13
C PRO A 260 -29.77 24.78 21.48
N MET A 261 -30.33 24.10 20.47
CA MET A 261 -31.26 22.99 20.72
C MET A 261 -30.50 21.80 21.29
N VAL A 262 -30.98 21.30 22.43
CA VAL A 262 -30.47 20.14 23.18
C VAL A 262 -30.80 18.84 22.47
#